data_AF-A0A6A5TV28-F1
#
_entry.id   AF-A0A6A5TV28-F1
#
_cell.length_a   1.000
_cell.length_b   1.000
_cell.length_c   1.000
_cell.angle_alpha   90.00
_cell.angle_beta   90.00
_cell.angle_gamma   90.00
#
_symmetry.space_group_name_H-M   'P 1'
#
loop_
_entity.id
_entity.type
_entity.pdbx_description
1 polymer ?
#
loop_
_entity_poly.entity_id
_entity_poly.type
_entity_poly.pdbx_seq_one_letter_code
_entity_poly.pdbx_strand_id
1 'polypeptide(L)'
;MPSTSPVNISATATQNTTVVAPNAHAGSITPGDPLQGDSMSAVSNTSTQEYQQEPFSTFQHKVKKLCEKEFDTSDIEVEYMKGGSFNRVVGVTVTSPKTEKNGQYVVRISRDHNWDSYGIPHQLSILNFVRHLVKKPIPRIVAFGLTAENDIGSPYTIQERLTGQNMLDAWLGLNRAQRLSAIRLIIVALHDLGFLPDDEKFHFCHLDLFPRNMLINIVGDQDDTVELSAVLDWDAMYSFFCPKFTAFGPPFWIWNSAPEDSNEVGNNEELALTVPRKDEDIEMKKLFDEFASEEWKRFAYTPEYIVARRLFRYLKNGIRSNEDMNDIENAIKDW
;
A
#
# COMPACT_ATOMS: atom_id res chain seq x y z
N MET A 1 35.80 -34.08 9.04
CA MET A 1 35.02 -35.33 8.84
C MET A 1 34.26 -35.57 10.14
N PRO A 2 32.96 -35.91 10.11
CA PRO A 2 32.31 -36.77 9.12
C PRO A 2 31.40 -36.03 8.13
N SER A 3 31.20 -36.71 7.01
CA SER A 3 30.35 -36.35 5.88
C SER A 3 28.90 -36.78 6.12
N THR A 4 27.94 -35.93 5.74
CA THR A 4 26.56 -36.35 5.51
C THR A 4 26.12 -35.84 4.14
N SER A 5 26.02 -36.78 3.20
CA SER A 5 25.38 -36.62 1.89
C SER A 5 23.85 -36.67 2.04
N PRO A 6 23.10 -36.09 1.07
CA PRO A 6 21.69 -35.75 1.23
C PRO A 6 20.73 -36.94 1.04
N VAL A 7 19.60 -36.88 1.74
CA VAL A 7 18.50 -37.84 1.67
C VAL A 7 17.66 -37.58 0.41
N ASN A 8 17.58 -38.59 -0.44
CA ASN A 8 16.65 -38.71 -1.57
C ASN A 8 15.24 -39.06 -1.04
N ILE A 9 14.22 -38.25 -1.37
CA ILE A 9 12.82 -38.62 -1.14
C ILE A 9 12.25 -39.10 -2.47
N SER A 10 12.12 -40.42 -2.59
CA SER A 10 11.40 -41.12 -3.67
C SER A 10 9.91 -41.12 -3.36
N ALA A 11 9.12 -40.64 -4.32
CA ALA A 11 7.68 -40.76 -4.31
C ALA A 11 7.24 -42.22 -4.55
N THR A 12 6.34 -42.73 -3.70
CA THR A 12 5.56 -43.94 -4.00
C THR A 12 4.10 -43.66 -3.73
N ALA A 13 3.33 -43.69 -4.81
CA ALA A 13 1.88 -43.72 -4.80
C ALA A 13 1.38 -45.06 -4.26
N THR A 14 0.29 -45.04 -3.49
CA THR A 14 -0.59 -46.20 -3.37
C THR A 14 -2.03 -45.72 -3.17
N GLN A 15 -2.88 -46.03 -4.13
CA GLN A 15 -4.33 -45.92 -4.05
C GLN A 15 -4.88 -47.20 -3.40
N ASN A 16 -5.83 -47.05 -2.47
CA ASN A 16 -7.14 -47.73 -2.48
C ASN A 16 -7.75 -47.70 -1.08
N THR A 17 -8.90 -47.05 -0.91
CA THR A 17 -10.01 -47.64 -0.15
C THR A 17 -11.33 -46.95 -0.46
N THR A 18 -12.39 -47.73 -0.27
CA THR A 18 -13.65 -47.74 -1.01
C THR A 18 -14.74 -46.87 -0.38
N VAL A 19 -15.65 -46.45 -1.25
CA VAL A 19 -16.91 -45.72 -1.08
C VAL A 19 -17.84 -46.28 0.01
N VAL A 20 -18.41 -45.39 0.85
CA VAL A 20 -19.79 -45.50 1.39
C VAL A 20 -20.37 -44.07 1.54
N ALA A 21 -21.49 -43.78 0.89
CA ALA A 21 -22.27 -42.55 1.02
C ALA A 21 -23.36 -42.71 2.11
N PRO A 22 -23.89 -41.60 2.65
CA PRO A 22 -25.35 -41.53 2.71
C PRO A 22 -25.96 -40.16 2.39
N ASN A 23 -27.04 -40.25 1.61
CA ASN A 23 -28.31 -39.53 1.63
C ASN A 23 -28.39 -38.01 1.55
N ALA A 24 -28.83 -37.60 0.35
CA ALA A 24 -29.54 -36.38 0.05
C ALA A 24 -30.92 -36.31 0.75
N HIS A 25 -31.25 -35.13 1.26
CA HIS A 25 -32.63 -34.69 1.41
C HIS A 25 -32.85 -33.44 0.55
N ALA A 26 -33.77 -33.60 -0.40
CA ALA A 26 -34.21 -32.61 -1.35
C ALA A 26 -35.20 -31.65 -0.67
N GLY A 27 -34.87 -30.35 -0.69
CA GLY A 27 -35.80 -29.26 -0.43
C GLY A 27 -35.89 -28.40 -1.70
N SER A 28 -37.09 -28.26 -2.25
CA SER A 28 -37.35 -27.61 -3.54
C SER A 28 -37.11 -26.11 -3.49
N ILE A 29 -36.40 -25.55 -4.49
CA ILE A 29 -36.24 -24.10 -4.68
C ILE A 29 -37.26 -23.63 -5.71
N THR A 30 -38.18 -22.77 -5.29
CA THR A 30 -39.03 -21.96 -6.17
C THR A 30 -38.26 -20.74 -6.71
N PRO A 31 -38.42 -20.37 -7.99
CA PRO A 31 -37.69 -19.26 -8.59
C PRO A 31 -38.44 -17.93 -8.39
N GLY A 32 -37.81 -16.95 -7.76
CA GLY A 32 -38.36 -15.61 -7.62
C GLY A 32 -37.65 -14.79 -6.56
N ASP A 33 -36.47 -14.26 -6.90
CA ASP A 33 -36.06 -12.88 -6.62
C ASP A 33 -34.64 -12.67 -7.18
N PRO A 34 -34.42 -11.64 -8.02
CA PRO A 34 -33.09 -11.37 -8.54
C PRO A 34 -32.22 -10.80 -7.41
N LEU A 35 -31.16 -11.53 -7.09
CA LEU A 35 -30.00 -11.00 -6.37
C LEU A 35 -29.55 -9.75 -7.12
N GLN A 36 -29.79 -8.58 -6.53
CA GLN A 36 -29.14 -7.33 -6.88
C GLN A 36 -27.64 -7.53 -6.68
N GLY A 37 -26.97 -8.01 -7.72
CA GLY A 37 -25.55 -7.76 -7.89
C GLY A 37 -25.39 -6.26 -8.05
N ASP A 38 -24.75 -5.61 -7.08
CA ASP A 38 -24.23 -4.27 -7.21
C ASP A 38 -23.20 -4.26 -8.35
N SER A 39 -23.74 -4.14 -9.56
CA SER A 39 -23.03 -3.76 -10.76
C SER A 39 -22.70 -2.27 -10.60
N MET A 40 -21.63 -1.95 -9.89
CA MET A 40 -20.92 -0.68 -10.10
C MET A 40 -20.21 -0.71 -11.48
N SER A 41 -20.99 -0.88 -12.55
CA SER A 41 -20.69 -0.28 -13.83
C SER A 41 -21.28 1.13 -13.79
N ALA A 42 -20.65 2.01 -13.01
CA ALA A 42 -20.96 3.42 -13.07
C ALA A 42 -20.67 3.89 -14.50
N VAL A 43 -21.75 4.10 -15.25
CA VAL A 43 -21.78 4.82 -16.51
C VAL A 43 -20.92 6.07 -16.34
N SER A 44 -19.88 6.19 -17.17
CA SER A 44 -18.91 7.28 -17.11
C SER A 44 -19.64 8.62 -17.21
N ASN A 45 -19.84 9.30 -16.08
CA ASN A 45 -20.12 10.73 -16.10
C ASN A 45 -18.96 11.40 -16.85
N THR A 46 -19.29 12.29 -17.79
CA THR A 46 -18.23 13.04 -18.48
C THR A 46 -17.52 13.90 -17.44
N SER A 47 -16.20 14.03 -17.50
CA SER A 47 -15.42 14.81 -16.53
C SER A 47 -15.91 16.27 -16.40
N THR A 48 -16.61 16.77 -17.42
CA THR A 48 -17.32 18.05 -17.44
C THR A 48 -18.42 18.12 -16.37
N GLN A 49 -19.22 17.06 -16.20
CA GLN A 49 -20.30 16.99 -15.22
C GLN A 49 -19.79 16.68 -13.81
N GLU A 50 -18.81 15.77 -13.70
CA GLU A 50 -18.27 15.33 -12.41
C GLU A 50 -17.45 16.43 -11.70
N TYR A 51 -16.71 17.25 -12.46
CA TYR A 51 -15.80 18.26 -11.91
C TYR A 51 -16.14 19.70 -12.35
N GLN A 52 -17.33 19.93 -12.92
CA GLN A 52 -17.81 21.23 -13.41
C GLN A 52 -16.82 21.98 -14.33
N GLN A 53 -16.04 21.25 -15.11
CA GLN A 53 -14.98 21.84 -15.90
C GLN A 53 -15.43 22.31 -17.27
N GLU A 54 -14.72 23.31 -17.80
CA GLU A 54 -14.86 23.74 -19.18
C GLU A 54 -14.75 22.54 -20.15
N PRO A 55 -15.72 22.31 -21.05
CA PRO A 55 -15.68 21.23 -22.02
C PRO A 55 -14.37 21.19 -22.84
N PHE A 56 -13.92 19.99 -23.24
CA PHE A 56 -12.69 19.86 -24.02
C PHE A 56 -12.74 20.64 -25.35
N SER A 57 -13.90 20.68 -26.00
CA SER A 57 -14.10 21.37 -27.28
C SER A 57 -13.70 22.85 -27.26
N THR A 58 -13.86 23.54 -26.12
CA THR A 58 -13.46 24.94 -25.96
C THR A 58 -12.10 25.07 -25.27
N PHE A 59 -11.83 24.22 -24.28
CA PHE A 59 -10.60 24.29 -23.49
C PHE A 59 -9.34 23.92 -24.28
N GLN A 60 -9.47 23.06 -25.29
CA GLN A 60 -8.35 22.63 -26.14
C GLN A 60 -7.60 23.81 -26.79
N HIS A 61 -8.29 24.92 -27.08
CA HIS A 61 -7.68 26.11 -27.66
C HIS A 61 -6.73 26.82 -26.70
N LYS A 62 -7.04 26.82 -25.40
CA LYS A 62 -6.17 27.37 -24.35
C LYS A 62 -4.91 26.53 -24.18
N VAL A 63 -5.06 25.20 -24.19
CA VAL A 63 -3.93 24.27 -24.12
C VAL A 63 -3.03 24.40 -25.34
N LYS A 64 -3.62 24.52 -26.55
CA LYS A 64 -2.85 24.76 -27.76
C LYS A 64 -2.02 26.04 -27.63
N LYS A 65 -2.65 27.16 -27.27
CA LYS A 65 -1.98 28.46 -27.11
C LYS A 65 -0.86 28.43 -26.07
N LEU A 66 -1.06 27.72 -24.95
CA LEU A 66 -0.01 27.49 -23.96
C LEU A 66 1.17 26.74 -24.59
N CYS A 67 0.90 25.62 -25.27
CA CYS A 67 1.94 24.81 -25.88
C CYS A 67 2.66 25.55 -27.01
N GLU A 68 1.98 26.38 -27.78
CA GLU A 68 2.60 27.18 -28.85
C GLU A 68 3.71 28.09 -28.28
N LYS A 69 3.51 28.63 -27.08
CA LYS A 69 4.53 29.42 -26.36
C LYS A 69 5.66 28.56 -25.81
N GLU A 70 5.34 27.44 -25.16
CA GLU A 70 6.33 26.57 -24.49
C GLU A 70 7.26 25.84 -25.50
N PHE A 71 6.73 25.54 -26.69
CA PHE A 71 7.46 24.84 -27.76
C PHE A 71 7.95 25.75 -28.88
N ASP A 72 7.60 27.04 -28.86
CA ASP A 72 7.92 28.04 -29.89
C ASP A 72 7.51 27.59 -31.31
N THR A 73 6.28 27.08 -31.44
CA THR A 73 5.74 26.63 -32.74
C THR A 73 4.21 26.60 -32.78
N SER A 74 3.63 26.83 -33.96
CA SER A 74 2.20 26.68 -34.23
C SER A 74 1.76 25.25 -34.61
N ASP A 75 2.72 24.37 -34.88
CA ASP A 75 2.48 23.01 -35.38
C ASP A 75 2.16 22.05 -34.23
N ILE A 76 1.03 22.31 -33.58
CA ILE A 76 0.57 21.60 -32.39
C ILE A 76 -0.83 21.03 -32.58
N GLU A 77 -0.92 19.72 -32.37
CA GLU A 77 -2.18 18.98 -32.28
C GLU A 77 -2.49 18.64 -30.82
N VAL A 78 -3.76 18.76 -30.46
CA VAL A 78 -4.25 18.48 -29.11
C VAL A 78 -5.35 17.43 -29.17
N GLU A 79 -5.32 16.47 -28.26
CA GLU A 79 -6.32 15.42 -28.16
C GLU A 79 -6.82 15.23 -26.73
N TYR A 80 -8.07 14.82 -26.61
CA TYR A 80 -8.63 14.49 -25.32
C TYR A 80 -7.99 13.20 -24.80
N MET A 81 -7.59 13.23 -23.54
CA MET A 81 -7.21 12.03 -22.79
C MET A 81 -8.08 11.91 -21.55
N LYS A 82 -8.46 10.68 -21.19
CA LYS A 82 -9.18 10.41 -19.96
C LYS A 82 -8.29 10.80 -18.77
N GLY A 83 -8.68 11.85 -18.04
CA GLY A 83 -8.04 12.26 -16.79
C GLY A 83 -8.58 11.49 -15.59
N GLY A 84 -7.86 11.58 -14.47
CA GLY A 84 -8.33 11.06 -13.17
C GLY A 84 -8.94 12.15 -12.30
N SER A 85 -9.18 11.81 -11.03
CA SER A 85 -9.81 12.69 -10.04
C SER A 85 -8.96 13.90 -9.64
N PHE A 86 -7.64 13.84 -9.84
CA PHE A 86 -6.72 14.90 -9.43
C PHE A 86 -6.24 15.79 -10.57
N ASN A 87 -6.29 15.29 -11.80
CA ASN A 87 -5.72 15.99 -12.95
C ASN A 87 -6.64 15.92 -14.16
N ARG A 88 -6.83 17.06 -14.82
CA ARG A 88 -7.23 17.10 -16.22
C ARG A 88 -6.01 16.75 -17.06
N VAL A 89 -6.18 15.90 -18.06
CA VAL A 89 -5.09 15.40 -18.90
C VAL A 89 -5.42 15.71 -20.36
N VAL A 90 -4.45 16.27 -21.09
CA VAL A 90 -4.56 16.55 -22.53
C VAL A 90 -3.33 16.00 -23.24
N GLY A 91 -3.55 15.25 -24.32
CA GLY A 91 -2.49 14.76 -25.18
C GLY A 91 -2.07 15.85 -26.16
N VAL A 92 -0.78 15.99 -26.39
CA VAL A 92 -0.21 17.01 -27.29
C VAL A 92 0.80 16.35 -28.22
N THR A 93 0.70 16.63 -29.51
CA THR A 93 1.70 16.23 -30.51
C THR A 93 2.32 17.49 -31.10
N VAL A 94 3.65 17.56 -31.10
CA VAL A 94 4.43 18.67 -31.66
C VAL A 94 5.20 18.16 -32.87
N THR A 95 4.97 18.79 -34.02
CA THR A 95 5.61 18.43 -35.31
C THR A 95 6.07 19.68 -36.04
N SER A 96 7.22 20.23 -35.66
CA SER A 96 7.79 21.41 -36.28
C SER A 96 9.26 21.23 -36.66
N PRO A 97 9.67 21.62 -37.89
CA PRO A 97 11.07 21.59 -38.29
C PRO A 97 11.93 22.65 -37.56
N LYS A 98 11.30 23.56 -36.80
CA LYS A 98 11.96 24.66 -36.10
C LYS A 98 12.39 24.32 -34.67
N THR A 99 11.98 23.17 -34.14
CA THR A 99 12.25 22.78 -32.75
C THR A 99 12.78 21.36 -32.67
N GLU A 100 13.75 21.13 -31.78
CA GLU A 100 14.21 19.77 -31.45
C GLU A 100 13.22 19.05 -30.53
N LYS A 101 12.21 19.76 -30.00
CA LYS A 101 11.17 19.23 -29.11
C LYS A 101 10.01 18.54 -29.87
N ASN A 102 10.31 17.89 -31.00
CA ASN A 102 9.31 17.10 -31.71
C ASN A 102 8.95 15.85 -30.90
N GLY A 103 7.66 15.52 -30.85
CA GLY A 103 7.22 14.32 -30.15
C GLY A 103 5.82 14.41 -29.57
N GLN A 104 5.53 13.47 -28.68
CA GLN A 104 4.26 13.37 -27.97
C GLN A 104 4.44 13.73 -26.50
N TYR A 105 3.50 14.53 -26.00
CA TYR A 105 3.49 15.06 -24.65
C TYR A 105 2.12 14.88 -24.00
N VAL A 106 2.12 15.00 -22.69
CA VAL A 106 0.93 15.02 -21.86
C VAL A 106 0.97 16.29 -21.02
N VAL A 107 -0.08 17.10 -21.13
CA VAL A 107 -0.31 18.25 -20.25
C VAL A 107 -1.20 17.78 -19.10
N ARG A 108 -0.68 17.89 -17.87
CA ARG A 108 -1.40 17.56 -16.63
C ARG A 108 -1.70 18.86 -15.91
N ILE A 109 -2.98 19.08 -15.62
CA ILE A 109 -3.50 20.31 -15.05
C ILE A 109 -4.18 19.94 -13.74
N SER A 110 -3.72 20.54 -12.64
CA SER A 110 -4.24 20.23 -11.31
C SER A 110 -5.73 20.57 -11.24
N ARG A 111 -6.52 19.68 -10.64
CA ARG A 111 -7.92 19.98 -10.27
C ARG A 111 -8.02 20.59 -8.87
N ASP A 112 -6.96 20.47 -8.07
CA ASP A 112 -6.95 20.98 -6.71
C ASP A 112 -6.62 22.48 -6.68
N HIS A 113 -7.41 23.21 -5.90
CA HIS A 113 -7.26 24.64 -5.66
C HIS A 113 -6.49 24.93 -4.36
N ASN A 114 -6.24 23.92 -3.51
CA ASN A 114 -5.42 24.05 -2.31
C ASN A 114 -3.96 23.70 -2.62
N TRP A 115 -3.08 24.69 -2.46
CA TRP A 115 -1.71 24.67 -2.96
C TRP A 115 -0.66 24.31 -1.89
N ASP A 116 -1.10 23.89 -0.71
CA ASP A 116 -0.20 23.70 0.43
C ASP A 116 0.41 22.29 0.47
N SER A 117 1.75 22.30 0.50
CA SER A 117 2.67 21.23 0.92
C SER A 117 2.94 20.04 -0.01
N TYR A 118 1.99 19.57 -0.83
CA TYR A 118 2.18 18.38 -1.70
C TYR A 118 1.88 18.62 -3.19
N GLY A 119 2.08 19.85 -3.68
CA GLY A 119 1.77 20.26 -5.05
C GLY A 119 2.82 19.91 -6.12
N ILE A 120 2.76 20.61 -7.26
CA ILE A 120 3.63 20.39 -8.44
C ILE A 120 5.14 20.34 -8.10
N PRO A 121 5.72 21.21 -7.25
CA PRO A 121 7.15 21.16 -6.94
C PRO A 121 7.61 19.81 -6.35
N HIS A 122 6.78 19.20 -5.49
CA HIS A 122 7.07 17.89 -4.92
C HIS A 122 7.05 16.81 -6.01
N GLN A 123 6.08 16.86 -6.92
CA GLN A 123 6.01 15.96 -8.07
C GLN A 123 7.25 16.07 -8.98
N LEU A 124 7.72 17.30 -9.24
CA LEU A 124 8.94 17.54 -10.02
C LEU A 124 10.16 16.89 -9.35
N SER A 125 10.30 17.09 -8.03
CA SER A 125 11.39 16.53 -7.23
C SER A 125 11.39 15.00 -7.25
N ILE A 126 10.23 14.37 -7.05
CA ILE A 126 10.10 12.90 -7.10
C ILE A 126 10.47 12.35 -8.48
N LEU A 127 9.92 12.91 -9.56
CA LEU A 127 10.21 12.43 -10.91
C LEU A 127 11.70 12.54 -11.23
N ASN A 128 12.34 13.65 -10.83
CA ASN A 128 13.77 13.82 -11.04
C ASN A 128 14.60 12.82 -10.20
N PHE A 129 14.22 12.57 -8.95
CA PHE A 129 14.89 11.59 -8.10
C PHE A 129 14.75 10.17 -8.65
N VAL A 130 13.52 9.72 -8.90
CA VAL A 130 13.20 8.36 -9.34
C VAL A 130 13.86 8.02 -10.68
N ARG A 131 14.12 9.00 -11.56
CA ARG A 131 14.82 8.79 -12.84
C ARG A 131 16.21 8.18 -12.67
N HIS A 132 16.88 8.50 -11.57
CA HIS A 132 18.23 8.04 -11.30
C HIS A 132 18.22 6.64 -10.65
N LEU A 133 17.07 6.21 -10.13
CA LEU A 133 16.89 4.90 -9.51
C LEU A 133 16.34 3.86 -10.49
N VAL A 134 15.38 4.26 -11.32
CA VAL A 134 14.60 3.33 -12.16
C VAL A 134 15.16 3.27 -13.58
N LYS A 135 15.57 2.07 -14.01
CA LYS A 135 16.07 1.81 -15.38
C LYS A 135 14.98 1.86 -16.46
N LYS A 136 13.71 1.76 -16.07
CA LYS A 136 12.56 1.80 -16.99
C LYS A 136 12.25 3.24 -17.39
N PRO A 137 11.66 3.47 -18.59
CA PRO A 137 11.27 4.80 -19.01
C PRO A 137 10.31 5.45 -18.00
N ILE A 138 10.64 6.65 -17.55
CA ILE A 138 9.76 7.49 -16.76
C ILE A 138 9.49 8.81 -17.50
N PRO A 139 8.34 9.47 -17.30
CA PRO A 139 8.05 10.72 -17.98
C PRO A 139 9.02 11.82 -17.56
N ARG A 140 9.66 12.48 -18.54
CA ARG A 140 10.45 13.68 -18.29
C ARG A 140 9.56 14.91 -18.35
N ILE A 141 9.71 15.80 -17.36
CA ILE A 141 9.07 17.11 -17.37
C ILE A 141 9.83 18.02 -18.36
N VAL A 142 9.10 18.61 -19.30
CA VAL A 142 9.66 19.52 -20.31
C VAL A 142 9.31 20.98 -20.06
N ALA A 143 8.19 21.24 -19.39
CA ALA A 143 7.75 22.57 -18.95
C ALA A 143 6.77 22.44 -17.78
N PHE A 144 6.62 23.49 -16.99
CA PHE A 144 5.63 23.57 -15.92
C PHE A 144 5.29 25.02 -15.59
N GLY A 145 4.09 25.25 -15.07
CA GLY A 145 3.66 26.51 -14.50
C GLY A 145 3.10 26.28 -13.11
N LEU A 146 3.59 27.01 -12.12
CA LEU A 146 3.18 26.83 -10.71
C LEU A 146 1.97 27.67 -10.30
N THR A 147 1.56 28.60 -11.15
CA THR A 147 0.55 29.60 -10.84
C THR A 147 -0.53 29.63 -11.92
N ALA A 148 -1.62 30.37 -11.67
CA ALA A 148 -2.74 30.49 -12.61
C ALA A 148 -2.52 31.56 -13.70
N GLU A 149 -1.44 32.33 -13.64
CA GLU A 149 -1.10 33.38 -14.61
C GLU A 149 -0.53 32.80 -15.92
N ASN A 150 -1.37 32.05 -16.63
CA ASN A 150 -1.05 31.43 -17.92
C ASN A 150 -2.34 31.24 -18.77
N ASP A 151 -2.21 30.79 -20.03
CA ASP A 151 -3.35 30.73 -20.95
C ASP A 151 -4.47 29.76 -20.53
N ILE A 152 -4.18 28.79 -19.65
CA ILE A 152 -5.17 27.82 -19.15
C ILE A 152 -5.74 28.18 -17.78
N GLY A 153 -5.21 29.21 -17.11
CA GLY A 153 -5.73 29.71 -15.83
C GLY A 153 -5.48 28.77 -14.64
N SER A 154 -4.49 27.88 -14.72
CA SER A 154 -4.25 26.85 -13.70
C SER A 154 -2.79 26.36 -13.72
N PRO A 155 -2.24 25.92 -12.58
CA PRO A 155 -0.94 25.25 -12.55
C PRO A 155 -0.92 23.98 -13.41
N TYR A 156 0.22 23.73 -14.06
CA TYR A 156 0.37 22.62 -14.99
C TYR A 156 1.77 22.04 -15.03
N THR A 157 1.85 20.81 -15.55
CA THR A 157 3.10 20.19 -16.02
C THR A 157 2.90 19.69 -17.44
N ILE A 158 3.94 19.81 -18.26
CA ILE A 158 4.06 19.15 -19.56
C ILE A 158 5.14 18.10 -19.42
N GLN A 159 4.80 16.86 -19.73
CA GLN A 159 5.72 15.72 -19.66
C GLN A 159 5.71 14.94 -20.97
N GLU A 160 6.80 14.22 -21.24
CA GLU A 160 6.86 13.25 -22.34
C GLU A 160 5.74 12.20 -22.20
N ARG A 161 5.09 11.88 -23.32
CA ARG A 161 4.13 10.78 -23.38
C ARG A 161 4.88 9.48 -23.61
N LEU A 162 4.78 8.58 -22.63
CA LEU A 162 5.32 7.23 -22.78
C LEU A 162 4.36 6.36 -23.59
N THR A 163 4.93 5.49 -24.42
CA THR A 163 4.17 4.51 -25.21
C THR A 163 3.77 3.31 -24.35
N GLY A 164 2.56 2.81 -24.52
CA GLY A 164 2.07 1.61 -23.87
C GLY A 164 0.58 1.64 -23.61
N GLN A 165 0.04 0.51 -23.15
CA GLN A 165 -1.33 0.41 -22.66
C GLN A 165 -1.31 0.40 -21.13
N ASN A 166 -2.29 1.05 -20.51
CA ASN A 166 -2.49 0.96 -19.07
C ASN A 166 -2.79 -0.50 -18.67
N MET A 167 -2.11 -1.01 -17.63
CA MET A 167 -2.26 -2.40 -17.20
C MET A 167 -3.68 -2.72 -16.71
N LEU A 168 -4.36 -1.77 -16.05
CA LEU A 168 -5.74 -1.93 -15.59
C LEU A 168 -6.68 -2.18 -16.77
N ASP A 169 -6.57 -1.36 -17.83
CA ASP A 169 -7.39 -1.47 -19.04
C ASP A 169 -7.10 -2.78 -19.80
N ALA A 170 -5.84 -3.23 -19.80
CA ALA A 170 -5.44 -4.47 -20.49
C ALA A 170 -5.79 -5.74 -19.70
N TRP A 171 -5.89 -5.70 -18.37
CA TRP A 171 -5.84 -6.86 -17.48
C TRP A 171 -6.88 -7.94 -17.78
N LEU A 172 -8.12 -7.51 -18.06
CA LEU A 172 -9.23 -8.42 -18.35
C LEU A 172 -9.03 -9.16 -19.67
N GLY A 173 -8.34 -8.55 -20.64
CA GLY A 173 -8.01 -9.16 -21.93
C GLY A 173 -6.78 -10.08 -21.92
N LEU A 174 -5.97 -10.06 -20.85
CA LEU A 174 -4.79 -10.91 -20.75
C LEU A 174 -5.17 -12.37 -20.49
N ASN A 175 -4.51 -13.29 -21.18
CA ASN A 175 -4.59 -14.72 -20.87
C ASN A 175 -3.79 -15.07 -19.60
N ARG A 176 -3.94 -16.31 -19.11
CA ARG A 176 -3.25 -16.78 -17.88
C ARG A 176 -1.73 -16.61 -17.94
N ALA A 177 -1.10 -16.98 -19.05
CA ALA A 177 0.36 -16.88 -19.19
C ALA A 177 0.83 -15.42 -19.15
N GLN A 178 0.08 -14.51 -19.78
CA GLN A 178 0.36 -13.07 -19.76
C GLN A 178 0.19 -12.47 -18.37
N ARG A 179 -0.84 -12.86 -17.60
CA ARG A 179 -1.02 -12.41 -16.21
C ARG A 179 0.13 -12.88 -15.31
N LEU A 180 0.53 -14.15 -15.42
CA LEU A 180 1.68 -14.66 -14.68
C LEU A 180 2.97 -13.93 -15.06
N SER A 181 3.17 -13.65 -16.35
CA SER A 181 4.31 -12.85 -16.82
C SER A 181 4.27 -11.43 -16.27
N ALA A 182 3.10 -10.78 -16.21
CA ALA A 182 2.96 -9.43 -15.67
C ALA A 182 3.32 -9.38 -14.18
N ILE A 183 2.79 -10.31 -13.38
CA ILE A 183 3.12 -10.43 -11.95
C ILE A 183 4.63 -10.66 -11.77
N ARG A 184 5.23 -11.57 -12.56
CA ARG A 184 6.67 -11.82 -12.51
C ARG A 184 7.48 -10.56 -12.81
N LEU A 185 7.08 -9.77 -13.82
CA LEU A 185 7.76 -8.52 -14.16
C LEU A 185 7.69 -7.49 -13.03
N ILE A 186 6.55 -7.39 -12.35
CA ILE A 186 6.39 -6.50 -11.19
C ILE A 186 7.33 -6.92 -10.06
N ILE A 187 7.30 -8.21 -9.69
CA ILE A 187 8.14 -8.76 -8.61
C ILE A 187 9.62 -8.53 -8.90
N VAL A 188 10.09 -8.90 -10.09
CA VAL A 188 11.50 -8.73 -10.47
C VAL A 188 11.89 -7.25 -10.49
N ALA A 189 11.03 -6.36 -10.99
CA ALA A 189 11.34 -4.93 -11.00
C ALA A 189 11.45 -4.35 -9.58
N LEU A 190 10.55 -4.75 -8.67
CA LEU A 190 10.61 -4.31 -7.27
C LEU A 190 11.85 -4.87 -6.55
N HIS A 191 12.20 -6.13 -6.81
CA HIS A 191 13.42 -6.75 -6.29
C HIS A 191 14.68 -6.04 -6.81
N ASP A 192 14.80 -5.82 -8.12
CA ASP A 192 15.97 -5.17 -8.74
C ASP A 192 16.16 -3.72 -8.27
N LEU A 193 15.08 -3.06 -7.82
CA LEU A 193 15.11 -1.72 -7.22
C LEU A 193 15.43 -1.75 -5.71
N GLY A 194 15.54 -2.93 -5.10
CA GLY A 194 15.73 -3.09 -3.66
C GLY A 194 14.49 -2.79 -2.83
N PHE A 195 13.31 -2.68 -3.46
CA PHE A 195 12.04 -2.50 -2.73
C PHE A 195 11.51 -3.81 -2.13
N LEU A 196 11.90 -4.95 -2.71
CA LEU A 196 11.63 -6.29 -2.18
C LEU A 196 12.93 -7.10 -2.22
N PRO A 197 13.92 -6.80 -1.38
CA PRO A 197 15.22 -7.46 -1.45
C PRO A 197 15.12 -8.91 -0.94
N ASP A 198 15.78 -9.85 -1.62
CA ASP A 198 15.70 -11.30 -1.32
C ASP A 198 16.35 -11.68 0.03
N ASP A 199 17.19 -10.82 0.61
CA ASP A 199 17.92 -11.06 1.86
C ASP A 199 17.11 -10.72 3.11
N GLU A 200 16.11 -9.84 2.99
CA GLU A 200 15.17 -9.57 4.07
C GLU A 200 14.07 -10.63 4.13
N LYS A 201 14.26 -11.57 5.05
CA LYS A 201 13.25 -12.59 5.33
C LYS A 201 12.05 -11.95 6.03
N PHE A 202 10.89 -12.07 5.42
CA PHE A 202 9.64 -11.86 6.13
C PHE A 202 9.41 -13.01 7.13
N HIS A 203 8.94 -12.66 8.32
CA HIS A 203 8.64 -13.58 9.41
C HIS A 203 7.12 -13.72 9.52
N PHE A 204 6.64 -14.91 9.84
CA PHE A 204 5.21 -15.12 10.08
C PHE A 204 4.83 -14.50 11.43
N CYS A 205 3.88 -13.57 11.42
CA CYS A 205 3.51 -12.73 12.54
C CYS A 205 2.01 -12.79 12.79
N HIS A 206 1.63 -12.94 14.06
CA HIS A 206 0.28 -12.71 14.54
C HIS A 206 0.21 -11.27 15.07
N LEU A 207 -0.34 -10.35 14.26
CA LEU A 207 -0.36 -8.92 14.59
C LEU A 207 -1.39 -8.55 15.66
N ASP A 208 -2.22 -9.50 16.07
CA ASP A 208 -3.24 -9.32 17.11
C ASP A 208 -2.97 -10.20 18.34
N LEU A 209 -1.69 -10.42 18.67
CA LEU A 209 -1.29 -11.36 19.72
C LEU A 209 -1.44 -10.73 21.13
N PHE A 210 -2.69 -10.61 21.56
CA PHE A 210 -3.11 -10.07 22.86
C PHE A 210 -3.64 -11.18 23.79
N PRO A 211 -3.81 -10.91 25.10
CA PRO A 211 -4.32 -11.90 26.06
C PRO A 211 -5.62 -12.57 25.66
N ARG A 212 -6.54 -11.83 25.00
CA ARG A 212 -7.81 -12.38 24.50
C ARG A 212 -7.63 -13.53 23.50
N ASN A 213 -6.46 -13.60 22.86
CA ASN A 213 -6.10 -14.59 21.86
C ASN A 213 -5.16 -15.67 22.42
N MET A 214 -5.02 -15.76 23.76
CA MET A 214 -4.23 -16.79 24.44
C MET A 214 -5.10 -17.56 25.43
N LEU A 215 -5.02 -18.89 25.38
CA LEU A 215 -5.60 -19.76 26.39
C LEU A 215 -4.51 -20.27 27.31
N ILE A 216 -4.76 -20.20 28.61
CA ILE A 216 -3.88 -20.72 29.64
C ILE A 216 -4.60 -21.75 30.49
N ASN A 217 -3.85 -22.72 31.01
CA ASN A 217 -4.26 -23.58 32.10
C ASN A 217 -3.54 -23.14 33.37
N ILE A 218 -4.26 -23.00 34.48
CA ILE A 218 -3.64 -22.86 35.80
C ILE A 218 -3.20 -24.27 36.22
N VAL A 219 -1.93 -24.41 36.57
CA VAL A 219 -1.27 -25.69 36.86
C VAL A 219 -0.43 -25.58 38.14
N GLY A 220 -0.07 -26.74 38.71
CA GLY A 220 0.69 -26.84 39.96
C GLY A 220 -0.19 -27.06 41.19
N ASP A 221 0.39 -27.60 42.26
CA ASP A 221 -0.35 -27.95 43.48
C ASP A 221 -0.88 -26.72 44.25
N GLN A 222 -0.37 -25.52 43.95
CA GLN A 222 -0.71 -24.26 44.59
C GLN A 222 -1.36 -23.25 43.63
N ASP A 223 -1.71 -23.64 42.41
CA ASP A 223 -2.27 -22.75 41.38
C ASP A 223 -1.40 -21.50 41.08
N ASP A 224 -0.08 -21.59 41.30
CA ASP A 224 0.88 -20.48 41.18
C ASP A 224 1.59 -20.43 39.81
N THR A 225 1.33 -21.42 38.96
CA THR A 225 1.97 -21.58 37.66
C THR A 225 0.91 -21.63 36.55
N VAL A 226 1.25 -21.12 35.37
CA VAL A 226 0.38 -21.18 34.20
C VAL A 226 1.08 -21.86 33.03
N GLU A 227 0.32 -22.63 32.25
CA GLU A 227 0.77 -23.23 30.99
C GLU A 227 -0.04 -22.63 29.83
N LEU A 228 0.65 -22.12 28.79
CA LEU A 228 -0.01 -21.68 27.56
C LEU A 228 -0.53 -22.90 26.79
N SER A 229 -1.85 -23.05 26.71
CA SER A 229 -2.49 -24.22 26.11
C SER A 229 -2.88 -24.01 24.65
N ALA A 230 -3.19 -22.77 24.24
CA ALA A 230 -3.46 -22.43 22.84
C ALA A 230 -3.24 -20.95 22.53
N VAL A 231 -3.03 -20.67 21.24
CA VAL A 231 -3.11 -19.33 20.64
C VAL A 231 -4.24 -19.35 19.62
N LEU A 232 -5.15 -18.38 19.70
CA LEU A 232 -6.38 -18.27 18.90
C LEU A 232 -6.24 -17.18 17.83
N ASP A 233 -7.30 -17.01 17.02
CA ASP A 233 -7.50 -15.87 16.10
C ASP A 233 -6.45 -15.73 14.97
N TRP A 234 -6.08 -16.86 14.37
CA TRP A 234 -5.18 -16.94 13.21
C TRP A 234 -5.82 -16.46 11.89
N ASP A 235 -6.80 -15.56 11.96
CA ASP A 235 -7.52 -15.07 10.80
C ASP A 235 -6.58 -14.31 9.85
N ALA A 236 -6.88 -14.37 8.56
CA ALA A 236 -6.12 -13.69 7.50
C ALA A 236 -6.11 -12.16 7.67
N MET A 237 -6.95 -11.61 8.56
CA MET A 237 -6.97 -10.20 8.92
C MET A 237 -5.79 -9.79 9.83
N TYR A 238 -5.21 -10.74 10.57
CA TYR A 238 -4.18 -10.51 11.59
C TYR A 238 -2.91 -11.35 11.41
N SER A 239 -2.93 -12.39 10.57
CA SER A 239 -1.78 -13.27 10.32
C SER A 239 -1.08 -12.94 8.99
N PHE A 240 0.19 -12.53 9.06
CA PHE A 240 0.94 -12.07 7.87
C PHE A 240 2.41 -12.49 7.89
N PHE A 241 3.02 -12.48 6.71
CA PHE A 241 4.48 -12.42 6.60
C PHE A 241 4.90 -10.95 6.64
N CYS A 242 5.62 -10.53 7.70
CA CYS A 242 6.04 -9.14 7.93
C CYS A 242 7.56 -9.02 8.15
N PRO A 243 8.15 -7.82 7.99
CA PRO A 243 9.51 -7.57 8.45
C PRO A 243 9.67 -7.91 9.94
N LYS A 244 10.90 -8.23 10.35
CA LYS A 244 11.19 -8.69 11.73
C LYS A 244 10.77 -7.67 12.80
N PHE A 245 10.89 -6.37 12.51
CA PHE A 245 10.49 -5.31 13.44
C PHE A 245 8.99 -5.28 13.75
N THR A 246 8.15 -5.86 12.89
CA THR A 246 6.71 -6.03 13.11
C THR A 246 6.41 -7.26 13.97
N ALA A 247 7.25 -8.30 13.88
CA ALA A 247 7.11 -9.53 14.66
C ALA A 247 7.46 -9.32 16.15
N PHE A 248 8.44 -8.47 16.41
CA PHE A 248 9.02 -8.26 17.74
C PHE A 248 8.57 -6.94 18.39
N GLY A 249 7.26 -6.67 18.32
CA GLY A 249 6.65 -5.63 19.14
C GLY A 249 6.78 -5.95 20.64
N PRO A 250 6.85 -4.95 21.53
CA PRO A 250 6.78 -5.19 22.96
C PRO A 250 5.35 -5.57 23.38
N PRO A 251 5.16 -6.53 24.30
CA PRO A 251 3.86 -6.81 24.89
C PRO A 251 3.51 -5.76 25.96
N PHE A 252 3.48 -4.49 25.59
CA PHE A 252 3.31 -3.38 26.54
C PHE A 252 1.99 -3.40 27.30
N TRP A 253 1.00 -4.15 26.82
CA TRP A 253 -0.24 -4.42 27.55
C TRP A 253 0.00 -5.14 28.89
N ILE A 254 1.14 -5.84 29.09
CA ILE A 254 1.48 -6.50 30.36
C ILE A 254 1.82 -5.48 31.45
N TRP A 255 2.48 -4.37 31.12
CA TRP A 255 2.99 -3.39 32.08
C TRP A 255 2.33 -2.00 31.97
N ASN A 256 1.16 -1.94 31.32
CA ASN A 256 0.33 -0.74 31.23
C ASN A 256 -1.11 -1.06 31.66
N SER A 257 -1.25 -1.75 32.80
CA SER A 257 -2.52 -2.24 33.32
C SER A 257 -3.41 -1.07 33.79
N ALA A 258 -4.14 -0.41 32.88
CA ALA A 258 -5.16 0.57 33.23
C ALA A 258 -6.47 -0.13 33.64
N PRO A 259 -7.24 0.36 34.65
CA PRO A 259 -8.44 -0.32 35.12
C PRO A 259 -9.63 -0.33 34.14
N GLU A 260 -9.62 0.49 33.08
CA GLU A 260 -10.86 0.79 32.33
C GLU A 260 -10.88 0.50 30.82
N ASP A 261 -9.79 0.13 30.13
CA ASP A 261 -9.94 -0.43 28.76
C ASP A 261 -8.65 -1.12 28.27
N SER A 262 -8.51 -2.42 28.58
CA SER A 262 -7.38 -3.24 28.14
C SER A 262 -7.33 -3.45 26.61
N ASN A 263 -8.43 -3.17 25.91
CA ASN A 263 -8.53 -3.36 24.46
C ASN A 263 -7.92 -2.19 23.65
N GLU A 264 -7.91 -0.96 24.18
CA GLU A 264 -7.37 0.22 23.49
C GLU A 264 -5.85 0.38 23.67
N VAL A 265 -5.32 -0.08 24.80
CA VAL A 265 -3.88 -0.07 25.12
C VAL A 265 -3.07 -0.78 24.04
N GLY A 266 -3.56 -1.93 23.55
CA GLY A 266 -2.83 -2.85 22.66
C GLY A 266 -2.35 -2.25 21.34
N ASN A 267 -2.98 -1.17 20.87
CA ASN A 267 -2.67 -0.55 19.59
C ASN A 267 -1.76 0.68 19.70
N ASN A 268 -1.44 1.12 20.91
CA ASN A 268 -0.63 2.31 21.14
C ASN A 268 0.85 1.93 21.34
N GLU A 269 1.57 1.85 20.23
CA GLU A 269 3.00 1.51 20.18
C GLU A 269 3.88 2.42 21.05
N GLU A 270 3.45 3.65 21.37
CA GLU A 270 4.21 4.58 22.23
C GLU A 270 4.31 4.09 23.69
N LEU A 271 3.38 3.22 24.10
CA LEU A 271 3.39 2.57 25.43
C LEU A 271 4.56 1.59 25.61
N ALA A 272 5.31 1.30 24.54
CA ALA A 272 6.58 0.59 24.63
C ALA A 272 7.57 1.31 25.57
N LEU A 273 7.54 2.65 25.60
CA LEU A 273 8.52 3.48 26.30
C LEU A 273 8.01 4.04 27.63
N THR A 274 6.77 3.72 28.02
CA THR A 274 6.24 4.19 29.30
C THR A 274 7.00 3.57 30.45
N VAL A 275 7.32 4.40 31.44
CA VAL A 275 7.85 3.93 32.73
C VAL A 275 6.67 3.52 33.60
N PRO A 276 6.50 2.23 33.94
CA PRO A 276 5.39 1.80 34.74
C PRO A 276 5.46 2.37 36.15
N ARG A 277 4.29 2.64 36.76
CA ARG A 277 4.20 3.24 38.10
C ARG A 277 3.72 2.27 39.18
N LYS A 278 3.00 1.22 38.79
CA LYS A 278 2.53 0.19 39.72
C LYS A 278 3.63 -0.84 39.93
N ASP A 279 3.78 -1.32 41.16
CA ASP A 279 4.83 -2.28 41.51
C ASP A 279 4.76 -3.54 40.64
N GLU A 280 3.55 -4.07 40.42
CA GLU A 280 3.30 -5.23 39.55
C GLU A 280 3.72 -4.97 38.09
N ASP A 281 3.34 -3.83 37.50
CA ASP A 281 3.74 -3.50 36.13
C ASP A 281 5.27 -3.32 36.00
N ILE A 282 5.92 -2.78 37.04
CA ILE A 282 7.38 -2.65 37.10
C ILE A 282 8.04 -4.04 37.10
N GLU A 283 7.51 -4.97 37.90
CA GLU A 283 7.99 -6.35 37.95
C GLU A 283 7.80 -7.07 36.62
N MET A 284 6.63 -6.92 35.99
CA MET A 284 6.35 -7.51 34.68
C MET A 284 7.27 -6.98 33.59
N LYS A 285 7.52 -5.66 33.56
CA LYS A 285 8.45 -5.08 32.58
C LYS A 285 9.88 -5.60 32.81
N LYS A 286 10.32 -5.70 34.07
CA LYS A 286 11.65 -6.28 34.39
C LYS A 286 11.77 -7.72 33.91
N LEU A 287 10.72 -8.52 34.10
CA LEU A 287 10.69 -9.90 33.62
C LEU A 287 10.83 -9.96 32.10
N PHE A 288 10.10 -9.11 31.36
CA PHE A 288 10.29 -9.00 29.91
C PHE A 288 11.73 -8.62 29.54
N ASP A 289 12.31 -7.60 30.19
CA ASP A 289 13.67 -7.13 29.90
C ASP A 289 14.75 -8.20 30.16
N GLU A 290 14.50 -9.09 31.13
CA GLU A 290 15.38 -10.21 31.48
C GLU A 290 15.30 -11.36 30.46
N PHE A 291 14.09 -11.74 30.04
CA PHE A 291 13.89 -12.91 29.18
C PHE A 291 13.93 -12.60 27.67
N ALA A 292 13.62 -11.36 27.27
CA ALA A 292 13.68 -10.94 25.88
C ALA A 292 15.13 -10.84 25.40
N SER A 293 15.39 -11.35 24.19
CA SER A 293 16.71 -11.22 23.58
C SER A 293 17.07 -9.76 23.31
N GLU A 294 18.36 -9.44 23.21
CA GLU A 294 18.82 -8.10 22.82
C GLU A 294 18.26 -7.67 21.46
N GLU A 295 18.04 -8.63 20.55
CA GLU A 295 17.41 -8.35 19.26
C GLU A 295 15.93 -7.96 19.41
N TRP A 296 15.17 -8.68 20.23
CA TRP A 296 13.77 -8.31 20.50
C TRP A 296 13.72 -6.94 21.18
N LYS A 297 14.55 -6.70 22.20
CA LYS A 297 14.60 -5.41 22.90
C LYS A 297 14.95 -4.25 21.98
N ARG A 298 15.87 -4.45 21.02
CA ARG A 298 16.15 -3.47 19.97
C ARG A 298 14.88 -3.13 19.17
N PHE A 299 14.18 -4.13 18.64
CA PHE A 299 12.96 -3.86 17.88
C PHE A 299 11.84 -3.28 18.74
N ALA A 300 11.74 -3.69 20.00
CA ALA A 300 10.72 -3.23 20.94
C ALA A 300 10.90 -1.75 21.30
N TYR A 301 12.11 -1.31 21.64
CA TYR A 301 12.35 -0.02 22.29
C TYR A 301 12.98 1.06 21.41
N THR A 302 13.57 0.73 20.26
CA THR A 302 14.15 1.74 19.39
C THR A 302 13.04 2.60 18.75
N PRO A 303 13.04 3.94 18.93
CA PRO A 303 11.97 4.83 18.44
C PRO A 303 11.65 4.65 16.96
N GLU A 304 12.66 4.44 16.12
CA GLU A 304 12.52 4.24 14.69
C GLU A 304 11.65 3.01 14.35
N TYR A 305 11.74 1.93 15.14
CA TYR A 305 10.92 0.73 14.93
C TYR A 305 9.50 0.88 15.49
N ILE A 306 9.32 1.71 16.52
CA ILE A 306 7.99 2.11 17.03
C ILE A 306 7.25 2.88 15.93
N VAL A 307 7.89 3.90 15.33
CA VAL A 307 7.33 4.65 14.20
C VAL A 307 7.08 3.73 13.00
N ALA A 308 8.03 2.84 12.67
CA ALA A 308 7.86 1.91 11.56
C ALA A 308 6.66 0.96 11.74
N ARG A 309 6.36 0.48 12.95
CA ARG A 309 5.17 -0.34 13.22
C ARG A 309 3.87 0.46 13.09
N ARG A 310 3.83 1.71 13.58
CA ARG A 310 2.71 2.62 13.38
C ARG A 310 2.43 2.82 11.88
N LEU A 311 3.45 3.18 11.10
CA LEU A 311 3.34 3.36 9.65
C LEU A 311 2.92 2.06 8.94
N PHE A 312 3.45 0.91 9.34
CA PHE A 312 3.10 -0.39 8.75
C PHE A 312 1.59 -0.69 8.83
N ARG A 313 0.94 -0.34 9.95
CA ARG A 313 -0.53 -0.48 10.10
C ARG A 313 -1.29 0.25 9.01
N TYR A 314 -0.87 1.48 8.68
CA TYR A 314 -1.51 2.31 7.67
C TYR A 314 -1.17 1.89 6.24
N LEU A 315 0.07 1.48 6.00
CA LEU A 315 0.46 0.88 4.72
C LEU A 315 -0.36 -0.38 4.42
N LYS A 316 -0.66 -1.18 5.45
CA LYS A 316 -1.47 -2.40 5.33
C LYS A 316 -2.97 -2.11 5.13
N ASN A 317 -3.54 -1.25 5.96
CA ASN A 317 -5.00 -1.11 6.06
C ASN A 317 -5.55 0.07 5.24
N GLY A 318 -4.69 0.97 4.77
CA GLY A 318 -5.07 2.27 4.23
C GLY A 318 -5.49 3.26 5.33
N ILE A 319 -5.72 4.50 4.91
CA ILE A 319 -6.23 5.59 5.76
C ILE A 319 -7.75 5.64 5.60
N ARG A 320 -8.50 5.48 6.68
CA ARG A 320 -9.97 5.32 6.62
C ARG A 320 -10.73 6.38 7.40
N SER A 321 -10.03 7.17 8.22
CA SER A 321 -10.62 8.18 9.09
C SER A 321 -9.71 9.39 9.25
N ASN A 322 -10.27 10.48 9.78
CA ASN A 322 -9.49 11.67 10.16
C ASN A 322 -8.53 11.38 11.32
N GLU A 323 -8.88 10.41 12.19
CA GLU A 323 -8.00 9.96 13.27
C GLU A 323 -6.76 9.25 12.72
N ASP A 324 -6.94 8.37 11.72
CA ASP A 324 -5.81 7.75 11.01
C ASP A 324 -4.88 8.79 10.38
N MET A 325 -5.46 9.84 9.76
CA MET A 325 -4.67 10.95 9.21
C MET A 325 -3.85 11.66 10.29
N ASN A 326 -4.46 11.99 11.42
CA ASN A 326 -3.78 12.66 12.52
C ASN A 326 -2.65 11.80 13.11
N ASP A 327 -2.87 10.50 13.29
CA ASP A 327 -1.83 9.61 13.83
C ASP A 327 -0.65 9.44 12.85
N ILE A 328 -0.93 9.34 11.53
CA ILE A 328 0.13 9.33 10.51
C ILE A 328 0.92 10.63 10.53
N GLU A 329 0.26 11.78 10.59
CA GLU A 329 0.93 13.08 10.67
C GLU A 329 1.81 13.18 11.93
N ASN A 330 1.38 12.60 13.05
CA ASN A 330 2.18 12.55 14.27
C ASN A 330 3.36 11.58 14.13
N ALA A 331 3.15 10.38 13.60
CA ALA A 331 4.22 9.43 13.31
C ALA A 331 5.28 10.01 12.36
N ILE A 332 4.88 10.85 11.39
CA ILE A 332 5.81 11.57 10.50
C ILE A 332 6.60 12.65 11.25
N LYS A 333 5.99 13.34 12.24
CA LYS A 333 6.70 14.33 13.06
C LYS A 333 7.70 13.69 14.02
N ASP A 334 7.42 12.47 14.47
CA ASP A 334 8.29 11.71 15.38
C ASP A 334 9.52 11.12 14.68
N TRP A 335 9.54 11.10 13.34
CA TRP A 335 10.64 10.59 12.49
C TRP A 335 11.73 11.65 12.22
#